data_AF-A0A7S0IZ97-F1
#
_entry.id   AF-A0A7S0IZ97-F1
#
_cell.length_a   1.000
_cell.length_b   1.000
_cell.length_c   1.000
_cell.angle_alpha   90.00
_cell.angle_beta   90.00
_cell.angle_gamma   90.00
#
_symmetry.space_group_name_H-M   'P 1'
#
loop_
_entity.id
_entity.type
_entity.pdbx_description
1 polymer ?
#
loop_
_entity_poly.entity_id
_entity_poly.type
_entity_poly.pdbx_seq_one_letter_code
_entity_poly.pdbx_strand_id
1 'polypeptide(L)'
;QGGGLHSLLLSLFAAQRSDVLADSQHSLAQLIRRRSPRARPEVLAAFEAVDRAHFLPEECHDHAYMDSPIRRDTIHQSAPSIYAAALDALDLTPGLSFLNVGS
;
A
#
# COMPACT_ATOMS: atom_id res chain seq x y z
N GLN A 1 -14.54 -3.01 22.77
CA GLN A 1 -14.18 -2.18 21.62
C GLN A 1 -12.66 -2.12 21.59
N GLY A 2 -12.02 -2.70 20.57
CA GLY A 2 -10.55 -2.86 20.53
C GLY A 2 -10.02 -3.85 19.48
N GLY A 3 -10.78 -4.15 18.41
CA GLY A 3 -10.45 -5.21 17.44
C GLY A 3 -10.06 -4.75 16.04
N GLY A 4 -10.05 -3.44 15.75
CA GLY A 4 -9.93 -2.93 14.38
C GLY A 4 -8.57 -3.22 13.73
N LEU A 5 -7.49 -2.72 14.32
CA LEU A 5 -6.14 -2.80 13.73
C LEU A 5 -5.59 -4.23 13.69
N HIS A 6 -5.80 -5.02 14.74
CA HIS A 6 -5.33 -6.41 14.79
C HIS A 6 -6.06 -7.29 13.76
N SER A 7 -7.37 -7.14 13.62
CA SER A 7 -8.15 -7.86 12.60
C SER A 7 -7.77 -7.43 11.19
N LEU A 8 -7.47 -6.15 11.00
CA LEU A 8 -7.02 -5.60 9.71
C LEU A 8 -5.66 -6.17 9.32
N LEU A 9 -4.69 -6.17 10.25
CA LEU A 9 -3.36 -6.76 10.05
C LEU A 9 -3.45 -8.25 9.69
N LEU A 10 -4.29 -9.03 10.37
CA LEU A 10 -4.50 -10.45 10.05
C LEU A 10 -5.13 -10.67 8.67
N SER A 11 -6.11 -9.84 8.27
CA SER A 11 -6.71 -9.93 6.93
C SER A 11 -5.73 -9.60 5.80
N LEU A 12 -4.79 -8.68 6.05
CA LEU A 12 -3.76 -8.29 5.07
C LEU A 12 -2.77 -9.42 4.80
N PHE A 13 -2.37 -10.19 5.82
CA PHE A 13 -1.52 -11.37 5.63
C PHE A 13 -2.21 -12.50 4.86
N ALA A 14 -3.53 -12.67 4.99
CA ALA A 14 -4.27 -13.74 4.31
C ALA A 14 -4.46 -13.47 2.80
N ALA A 15 -4.46 -12.21 2.36
CA ALA A 15 -4.78 -11.81 0.99
C ALA A 15 -3.63 -12.00 -0.03
N GLN A 16 -2.43 -12.42 0.41
CA GLN A 16 -1.20 -12.48 -0.40
C GLN A 16 -1.14 -13.61 -1.46
N ARG A 17 -2.17 -14.44 -1.65
CA ARG A 17 -2.01 -15.75 -2.35
C ARG A 17 -2.38 -15.84 -3.83
N SER A 18 -2.89 -14.80 -4.48
CA SER A 18 -3.12 -14.87 -5.94
C SER A 18 -3.46 -13.51 -6.52
N ASP A 19 -2.42 -12.73 -6.85
CA ASP A 19 -2.59 -11.55 -7.69
C ASP A 19 -2.26 -11.87 -9.13
N VAL A 20 -3.19 -11.49 -10.01
CA VAL A 20 -2.84 -11.15 -11.39
C VAL A 20 -1.65 -10.20 -11.30
N LEU A 21 -0.54 -10.55 -11.97
CA LEU A 21 0.71 -9.80 -11.94
C LEU A 21 0.42 -8.33 -12.29
N ALA A 22 0.28 -7.49 -11.27
CA ALA A 22 0.31 -6.06 -11.47
C ALA A 22 1.73 -5.75 -11.96
N ASP A 23 1.79 -5.19 -13.15
CA ASP A 23 2.98 -4.92 -13.97
C ASP A 23 3.22 -3.42 -14.16
N SER A 24 2.32 -2.58 -13.63
CA SER A 24 2.36 -1.14 -13.70
C SER A 24 1.72 -0.51 -12.48
N GLN A 25 2.02 0.78 -12.23
CA GLN A 25 1.38 1.53 -11.15
C GLN A 25 -0.15 1.54 -11.31
N HIS A 26 -0.64 1.63 -12.56
CA HIS A 26 -2.07 1.60 -12.84
C HIS A 26 -2.71 0.26 -12.41
N SER A 27 -2.11 -0.87 -12.79
CA SER A 27 -2.65 -2.18 -12.41
C SER A 27 -2.57 -2.45 -10.91
N LEU A 28 -1.53 -1.95 -10.23
CA LEU A 28 -1.45 -1.94 -8.76
C LEU A 28 -2.56 -1.09 -8.13
N ALA A 29 -2.80 0.13 -8.61
CA ALA A 29 -3.86 0.99 -8.06
C ALA A 29 -5.25 0.35 -8.21
N GLN A 30 -5.52 -0.29 -9.36
CA GLN A 30 -6.76 -1.05 -9.57
C GLN A 30 -6.86 -2.25 -8.63
N LEU A 31 -5.75 -2.94 -8.39
CA LEU A 31 -5.70 -4.04 -7.42
C LEU A 31 -6.06 -3.56 -6.00
N ILE A 32 -5.47 -2.45 -5.56
CA ILE A 32 -5.74 -1.88 -4.23
C ILE A 32 -7.19 -1.40 -4.10
N ARG A 33 -7.75 -0.79 -5.15
CA ARG A 33 -9.17 -0.42 -5.19
C ARG A 33 -10.08 -1.64 -5.03
N ARG A 34 -9.78 -2.76 -5.71
CA ARG A 34 -10.56 -4.01 -5.57
C ARG A 34 -10.46 -4.61 -4.16
N ARG A 35 -9.28 -4.55 -3.54
CA ARG A 35 -9.04 -5.09 -2.20
C ARG A 35 -9.56 -4.21 -1.06
N SER A 36 -9.63 -2.90 -1.31
CA SER A 36 -10.00 -1.90 -0.31
C SER A 36 -11.24 -1.13 -0.76
N PRO A 37 -12.40 -1.79 -0.98
CA PRO A 37 -13.59 -1.14 -1.55
C PRO A 37 -14.21 -0.07 -0.65
N ARG A 38 -13.76 0.03 0.61
CA ARG A 38 -14.20 1.04 1.58
C ARG A 38 -13.16 2.14 1.81
N ALA A 39 -11.98 2.05 1.19
CA ALA A 39 -10.97 3.08 1.35
C ALA A 39 -11.47 4.41 0.79
N ARG A 40 -11.09 5.50 1.45
CA ARG A 40 -11.43 6.86 1.04
C ARG A 40 -10.91 7.15 -0.37
N PRO A 41 -11.66 7.89 -1.21
CA PRO A 41 -11.27 8.18 -2.60
C PRO A 41 -9.87 8.81 -2.73
N GLU A 42 -9.48 9.66 -1.78
CA GLU A 42 -8.20 10.35 -1.75
C GLU A 42 -7.03 9.37 -1.58
N VAL A 43 -7.22 8.30 -0.80
CA VAL A 43 -6.22 7.23 -0.65
C VAL A 43 -6.03 6.52 -1.99
N LEU A 44 -7.13 6.15 -2.66
CA LEU A 44 -7.06 5.48 -3.96
C LEU A 44 -6.45 6.38 -5.04
N ALA A 45 -6.76 7.67 -5.03
CA ALA A 45 -6.18 8.65 -5.94
C ALA A 45 -4.67 8.81 -5.71
N ALA A 46 -4.20 8.75 -4.46
CA ALA A 46 -2.77 8.78 -4.16
C ALA A 46 -2.02 7.57 -4.76
N PHE A 47 -2.63 6.37 -4.76
CA PHE A 47 -2.06 5.21 -5.45
C PHE A 47 -2.02 5.38 -6.97
N GLU A 48 -2.91 6.15 -7.58
CA GLU A 48 -2.83 6.43 -9.03
C GLU A 48 -1.77 7.49 -9.34
N ALA A 49 -1.54 8.43 -8.42
CA ALA A 49 -0.67 9.59 -8.65
C ALA A 49 0.82 9.33 -8.34
N VAL A 50 1.14 8.34 -7.50
CA VAL A 50 2.50 8.08 -7.03
C VAL A 50 2.99 6.73 -7.50
N ASP A 51 4.00 6.73 -8.38
CA ASP A 51 4.66 5.52 -8.84
C ASP A 51 5.53 4.90 -7.75
N ARG A 52 5.20 3.67 -7.35
CA ARG A 52 5.88 2.90 -6.32
C ARG A 52 7.31 2.52 -6.72
N ALA A 53 7.61 2.36 -8.00
CA ALA A 53 8.95 1.99 -8.47
C ALA A 53 9.98 3.09 -8.24
N HIS A 54 9.56 4.37 -8.13
CA HIS A 54 10.44 5.50 -7.82
C HIS A 54 11.16 5.39 -6.46
N PHE A 55 10.64 4.59 -5.54
CA PHE A 55 11.18 4.40 -4.20
C PHE A 55 12.00 3.11 -4.06
N LEU A 56 12.22 2.40 -5.17
CA LEU A 56 12.90 1.12 -5.20
C LEU A 56 14.13 1.17 -6.11
N PRO A 57 15.19 0.41 -5.80
CA PRO A 57 16.29 0.17 -6.73
C PRO A 57 15.77 -0.53 -7.99
N GLU A 58 16.44 -0.30 -9.12
CA GLU A 58 16.05 -0.85 -10.42
C GLU A 58 15.95 -2.39 -10.39
N GLU A 59 16.79 -3.05 -9.61
CA GLU A 59 16.78 -4.51 -9.46
C GLU A 59 15.54 -5.06 -8.74
N CYS A 60 14.70 -4.18 -8.18
CA CYS A 60 13.43 -4.53 -7.56
C CYS A 60 12.21 -4.18 -8.42
N HIS A 61 12.40 -3.56 -9.60
CA HIS A 61 11.29 -3.06 -10.43
C HIS A 61 10.36 -4.18 -10.92
N ASP A 62 10.89 -5.37 -11.20
CA ASP A 62 10.09 -6.55 -11.58
C ASP A 62 9.03 -6.94 -10.55
N HIS A 63 9.22 -6.54 -9.29
CA HIS A 63 8.31 -6.82 -8.18
C HIS A 63 7.64 -5.57 -7.63
N ALA A 64 7.92 -4.39 -8.19
CA ALA A 64 7.51 -3.10 -7.64
C ALA A 64 6.00 -2.98 -7.45
N TYR A 65 5.23 -3.57 -8.37
CA TYR A 65 3.78 -3.43 -8.43
C TYR A 65 3.01 -4.59 -7.80
N MET A 66 3.71 -5.57 -7.21
CA MET A 66 3.06 -6.62 -6.45
C MET A 66 2.53 -6.10 -5.10
N ASP A 67 1.41 -6.64 -4.64
CA ASP A 67 0.91 -6.35 -3.28
C ASP A 67 1.68 -7.16 -2.22
N SER A 68 2.99 -6.98 -2.20
CA SER A 68 3.92 -7.69 -1.32
C SER A 68 4.96 -6.72 -0.75
N PRO A 69 5.48 -7.02 0.46
CA PRO A 69 6.60 -6.25 0.99
C PRO A 69 7.86 -6.51 0.16
N ILE A 70 8.69 -5.48 0.02
CA ILE A 70 10.01 -5.58 -0.60
C ILE A 70 11.05 -5.28 0.48
N ARG A 71 11.98 -6.23 0.67
CA ARG A 71 13.11 -6.09 1.58
C ARG A 71 14.39 -6.41 0.82
N ARG A 72 15.28 -5.42 0.71
CA ARG A 72 16.59 -5.57 0.08
C ARG A 72 17.58 -4.63 0.74
N ASP A 73 18.68 -5.17 1.26
CA ASP A 73 19.70 -4.42 1.99
C ASP A 73 19.09 -3.53 3.09
N THR A 74 19.22 -2.21 2.97
CA THR A 74 18.67 -1.22 3.90
C THR A 74 17.24 -0.80 3.55
N ILE A 75 16.71 -1.22 2.41
CA ILE A 75 15.37 -0.86 1.94
C ILE A 75 14.35 -1.85 2.47
N HIS A 76 13.31 -1.29 3.09
CA HIS A 76 12.19 -2.04 3.62
C HIS A 76 10.89 -1.30 3.29
N GLN A 77 10.25 -1.70 2.21
CA GLN A 77 8.98 -1.12 1.77
C GLN A 77 7.85 -2.10 2.06
N SER A 78 6.89 -1.67 2.88
CA SER A 78 5.70 -2.48 3.21
C SER A 78 4.88 -2.79 1.95
N ALA A 79 4.01 -3.81 2.06
CA ALA A 79 3.04 -4.09 1.00
C ALA A 79 2.15 -2.86 0.75
N PRO A 80 1.79 -2.55 -0.51
CA PRO A 80 0.83 -1.52 -0.88
C PRO A 80 -0.44 -1.50 0.00
N SER A 81 -1.03 -2.66 0.25
CA SER A 81 -2.24 -2.78 1.07
C SER A 81 -2.08 -2.32 2.53
N ILE A 82 -0.87 -2.38 3.10
CA ILE A 82 -0.56 -1.83 4.43
C ILE A 82 -0.61 -0.30 4.40
N TYR A 83 -0.10 0.32 3.33
CA TYR A 83 -0.19 1.78 3.16
C TYR A 83 -1.63 2.23 2.95
N ALA A 84 -2.42 1.51 2.15
CA ALA A 84 -3.83 1.80 1.97
C ALA A 84 -4.58 1.79 3.31
N ALA A 85 -4.40 0.74 4.12
CA ALA A 85 -4.99 0.64 5.45
C ALA A 85 -4.55 1.77 6.40
N ALA A 86 -3.25 2.09 6.42
CA ALA A 86 -2.72 3.15 7.28
C ALA A 86 -3.23 4.54 6.89
N LEU A 87 -3.15 4.89 5.60
CA LEU A 87 -3.61 6.18 5.08
C LEU A 87 -5.13 6.37 5.24
N ASP A 88 -5.89 5.28 5.12
CA ASP A 88 -7.34 5.31 5.34
C ASP A 88 -7.66 5.58 6.81
N ALA A 89 -6.98 4.89 7.73
CA ALA A 89 -7.16 5.03 9.17
C ALA A 89 -6.68 6.37 9.75
N LEU A 90 -5.69 7.02 9.12
CA LEU A 90 -5.18 8.33 9.55
C LEU A 90 -6.18 9.47 9.34
N ASP A 91 -7.24 9.25 8.56
CA ASP A 91 -8.26 10.23 8.22
C ASP A 91 -7.69 11.61 7.79
N LEU A 92 -6.62 11.57 7.00
CA LEU A 92 -5.92 12.78 6.54
C LEU A 92 -6.87 13.71 5.77
N THR A 93 -6.79 15.01 6.07
CA THR A 93 -7.49 16.10 5.39
C THR A 93 -6.54 17.26 5.12
N PRO A 94 -6.80 18.10 4.11
CA PRO A 94 -5.96 19.27 3.82
C PRO A 94 -5.79 20.18 5.04
N GLY A 95 -4.55 20.59 5.32
CA GLY A 95 -4.20 21.44 6.47
C GLY A 95 -3.75 20.68 7.72
N LEU A 96 -3.89 19.35 7.75
CA LEU A 96 -3.29 18.53 8.80
C LEU A 96 -1.78 18.40 8.61
N SER A 97 -1.08 18.22 9.73
CA SER A 97 0.31 17.78 9.77
C SER A 97 0.37 16.35 10.29
N PHE A 98 1.26 15.53 9.73
CA PHE A 98 1.48 14.18 10.22
C PHE A 98 2.99 13.90 10.34
N LEU A 99 3.34 12.98 11.23
CA LEU A 99 4.70 12.52 11.43
C LEU A 99 4.84 11.11 10.83
N ASN A 100 5.74 10.95 9.87
CA ASN A 100 6.16 9.64 9.38
C ASN A 100 7.45 9.22 10.09
N VAL A 101 7.46 8.04 10.73
CA VAL A 101 8.64 7.50 11.42
C VAL A 101 9.11 6.25 10.67
N GLY A 102 10.34 6.29 10.16
CA GLY A 102 10.93 5.20 9.36
C GLY A 102 10.74 5.37 7.85
N SER A 103 11.09 6.56 7.33
CA SER A 103 11.12 6.89 5.90
C SER A 103 12.35 6.39 5.19
#